data_AF-A0A3D4TBM1-F1
#
_entry.id   AF-A0A3D4TBM1-F1
#
_cell.length_a   1.000
_cell.length_b   1.000
_cell.length_c   1.000
_cell.angle_alpha   90.00
_cell.angle_beta   90.00
_cell.angle_gamma   90.00
#
_symmetry.space_group_name_H-M   'P 1'
#
loop_
_entity.id
_entity.type
_entity.pdbx_description
1 polymer ?
#
loop_
_entity_poly.entity_id
_entity_poly.type
_entity_poly.pdbx_seq_one_letter_code
_entity_poly.pdbx_strand_id
1 'polypeptide(L)' 'MLDLQQIDRSWTLFLDRDGVINHEKKEDYILNWNEFQFYDGVPKAVATLNRIFGKTIMVTNQKGVG' A
#
# COMPACT_ATOMS: atom_id res chain seq x y z
N MET A 1 21.21 -3.45 -9.95
CA MET A 1 20.37 -2.46 -9.23
C MET A 1 19.18 -2.18 -10.13
N LEU A 2 17.97 -2.01 -9.58
CA LEU A 2 16.77 -1.73 -10.38
C LEU A 2 16.89 -0.32 -10.98
N ASP A 3 16.77 -0.19 -12.30
CA ASP A 3 16.72 1.12 -12.97
C ASP A 3 15.28 1.64 -12.98
N LEU A 4 15.02 2.64 -12.14
CA LEU A 4 13.69 3.22 -11.97
C LEU A 4 13.21 4.01 -13.20
N GLN A 5 14.13 4.41 -14.10
CA GLN A 5 13.76 5.16 -15.31
C GLN A 5 13.04 4.28 -16.35
N GLN A 6 13.16 2.95 -16.23
CA GLN A 6 12.52 1.99 -17.14
C GLN A 6 11.12 1.56 -16.70
N ILE A 7 10.63 2.07 -15.56
CA ILE A 7 9.31 1.73 -15.05
C ILE A 7 8.25 2.46 -15.87
N ASP A 8 7.29 1.69 -16.39
CA ASP A 8 6.19 2.21 -17.18
C ASP A 8 4.86 1.47 -16.89
N ARG A 9 3.88 1.69 -17.78
CA ARG A 9 2.54 1.09 -17.67
C ARG A 9 2.50 -0.43 -17.85
N SER A 10 3.56 -1.08 -18.30
CA SER A 10 3.64 -2.54 -18.34
C SER A 10 3.90 -3.15 -16.96
N TRP A 11 4.42 -2.36 -16.02
CA TRP A 11 4.76 -2.82 -14.67
C TRP A 11 3.54 -2.84 -13.74
N THR A 12 3.61 -3.75 -12.77
CA THR A 12 2.64 -3.85 -11.67
C THR A 12 3.34 -3.51 -10.35
N LEU A 13 2.77 -2.58 -9.61
CA LEU A 13 3.20 -2.22 -8.26
C LEU A 13 2.44 -3.05 -7.23
N PHE A 14 3.18 -3.73 -6.35
CA PHE A 14 2.62 -4.45 -5.21
C PHE A 14 2.90 -3.66 -3.92
N LEU A 15 1.88 -3.42 -3.10
CA LEU A 15 1.98 -2.66 -1.85
C LEU A 15 1.45 -3.49 -0.69
N ASP A 16 2.15 -3.47 0.45
CA ASP A 16 1.57 -3.97 1.70
C ASP A 16 0.56 -2.95 2.26
N ARG A 17 -0.27 -3.36 3.22
CA ARG A 17 -1.29 -2.53 3.86
C ARG A 17 -0.76 -1.93 5.17
N ASP A 18 -0.52 -2.77 6.16
CA ASP A 18 -0.14 -2.34 7.51
C ASP A 18 1.32 -1.88 7.54
N GLY A 19 1.59 -0.68 8.07
CA GLY A 19 2.94 -0.09 8.08
C GLY A 19 3.38 0.54 6.75
N VAL A 20 2.57 0.42 5.68
CA VAL A 20 2.83 1.04 4.37
C VAL A 20 1.73 2.02 3.98
N ILE A 21 0.47 1.58 4.02
CA ILE A 21 -0.70 2.36 3.65
C ILE A 21 -1.32 3.01 4.89
N ASN A 22 -1.47 2.23 5.96
CA ASN A 22 -1.98 2.69 7.24
C ASN A 22 -0.97 2.54 8.37
N HIS A 23 -1.16 3.33 9.42
CA HIS A 23 -0.44 3.15 10.67
C HIS A 23 -0.60 1.72 11.19
N GLU A 24 0.52 1.04 11.44
CA GLU A 24 0.52 -0.26 12.09
C GLU A 24 0.14 -0.09 13.58
N LYS A 25 -0.83 -0.86 14.06
CA LYS A 25 -1.06 -1.01 15.49
C LYS A 25 -0.06 -2.03 16.04
N LYS A 26 0.90 -1.56 16.81
CA LYS A 26 1.88 -2.45 17.46
C LYS A 26 1.16 -3.29 18.52
N GLU A 27 1.20 -4.62 18.38
CA GLU A 27 0.58 -5.61 19.27
C GLU A 27 -0.96 -5.68 19.26
N ASP A 28 -1.62 -5.04 18.30
CA ASP A 28 -3.08 -5.05 18.18
C ASP A 28 -3.52 -5.04 16.70
N TYR A 29 -4.73 -5.50 16.42
CA TYR A 29 -5.26 -5.53 15.06
C TYR A 29 -6.14 -4.32 14.79
N ILE A 30 -6.20 -3.87 13.53
CA ILE A 30 -7.26 -2.95 13.09
C ILE A 30 -8.53 -3.79 12.94
N LEU A 31 -9.40 -3.73 13.96
CA LEU A 31 -10.59 -4.59 14.05
C LEU A 31 -11.82 -3.98 13.38
N ASN A 32 -11.80 -2.68 13.10
CA ASN A 32 -12.90 -1.96 12.48
C ASN A 32 -12.37 -0.82 11.57
N TRP A 33 -13.21 -0.40 10.62
CA TRP A 33 -12.86 0.63 9.64
C TRP A 33 -12.50 1.99 10.26
N ASN A 34 -12.98 2.31 11.47
CA ASN A 34 -12.70 3.59 12.12
C ASN A 34 -11.27 3.68 12.66
N GLU A 35 -10.63 2.53 12.89
CA GLU A 35 -9.22 2.45 13.29
C GLU A 35 -8.27 2.56 12.10
N PHE A 36 -8.78 2.46 10.87
CA PHE A 36 -7.98 2.59 9.67
C PHE A 36 -7.63 4.05 9.41
N GLN A 37 -6.37 4.40 9.64
CA GLN A 37 -5.83 5.73 9.35
C GLN A 37 -4.70 5.62 8.35
N PHE A 38 -4.87 6.25 7.19
CA PHE A 38 -3.81 6.38 6.21
C PHE A 38 -2.64 7.16 6.80
N TYR A 39 -1.41 6.78 6.45
CA TYR A 39 -0.29 7.69 6.64
C TYR A 39 -0.48 8.96 5.82
N ASP A 40 0.05 10.06 6.33
CA ASP A 40 0.01 11.36 5.64
C ASP A 40 0.59 11.26 4.24
N GLY A 41 -0.17 11.75 3.26
CA GLY A 41 0.24 11.78 1.85
C GLY A 41 0.11 10.47 1.09
N VAL A 42 -0.20 9.32 1.73
CA VAL A 42 -0.40 8.04 1.04
C VAL A 42 -1.44 8.12 -0.08
N PRO A 43 -2.64 8.73 0.12
CA PRO A 43 -3.62 8.84 -0.95
C PRO A 43 -3.07 9.57 -2.19
N LYS A 44 -2.29 10.64 -1.97
CA LYS A 44 -1.66 11.43 -3.03
C LYS A 44 -0.51 10.66 -3.71
N ALA A 45 0.27 9.92 -2.93
CA ALA A 45 1.34 9.08 -3.45
C ALA A 45 0.77 7.96 -4.33
N VAL A 46 -0.25 7.23 -3.88
CA VAL A 46 -0.91 6.18 -4.66
C VAL A 46 -1.53 6.75 -5.94
N ALA A 47 -2.18 7.91 -5.89
CA ALA A 47 -2.68 8.58 -7.09
C ALA A 47 -1.57 8.91 -8.09
N THR A 48 -0.39 9.30 -7.61
CA THR A 48 0.79 9.57 -8.45
C THR A 48 1.35 8.27 -9.04
N LEU A 49 1.47 7.21 -8.24
CA LEU A 49 1.96 5.90 -8.66
C LEU A 49 1.03 5.26 -9.69
N ASN A 50 -0.28 5.43 -9.56
CA ASN A 50 -1.28 4.99 -10.54
C ASN A 50 -1.18 5.71 -11.90
N ARG A 51 -0.38 6.78 -12.01
CA ARG A 51 -0.05 7.40 -13.31
C ARG A 51 1.15 6.75 -13.99
N ILE A 52 1.98 6.05 -13.23
CA ILE A 52 3.23 5.43 -13.67
C ILE A 52 2.98 3.95 -13.98
N PHE A 53 2.46 3.20 -13.02
CA PHE A 53 2.23 1.76 -13.13
C PHE A 53 0.92 1.46 -13.88
N GLY A 54 0.88 0.31 -14.56
CA GLY A 54 -0.35 -0.17 -15.20
C GLY A 54 -1.35 -0.71 -14.19
N LYS A 55 -0.84 -1.33 -13.12
CA LYS A 55 -1.63 -1.90 -12.03
C LYS A 55 -0.96 -1.60 -10.70
N THR A 56 -1.77 -1.30 -9.69
CA THR A 56 -1.36 -1.22 -8.30
C THR A 56 -2.20 -2.22 -7.52
N ILE A 57 -1.56 -3.18 -6.88
CA ILE A 57 -2.20 -4.30 -6.18
C ILE A 57 -1.75 -4.27 -4.72
N MET A 58 -2.72 -4.21 -3.80
CA MET A 58 -2.43 -4.35 -2.38
C MET A 58 -2.35 -5.84 -2.03
N VAL A 59 -1.26 -6.25 -1.38
CA VAL A 59 -1.02 -7.63 -0.95
C VAL A 59 -0.62 -7.59 0.51
N THR A 60 -1.47 -8.10 1.39
CA THR A 60 -1.27 -8.06 2.84
C THR A 60 -1.70 -9.38 3.47
N ASN A 61 -1.02 -9.80 4.53
CA ASN A 61 -1.38 -10.97 5.31
C ASN A 61 -2.16 -10.55 6.57
N GLN A 62 -3.46 -10.84 6.61
CA GLN A 62 -4.34 -10.47 7.71
C GLN A 62 -4.47 -11.61 8.71
N LYS A 63 -3.54 -11.67 9.67
CA LYS A 63 -3.49 -12.72 10.71
C LYS A 63 -4.77 -12.83 11.55
N GLY A 64 -5.55 -11.76 11.68
CA GLY A 64 -6.81 -11.75 12.45
C GLY A 64 -8.02 -12.38 11.75
N VAL A 65 -7.88 -12.87 10.51
CA VAL A 65 -8.98 -13.50 9.74
C VAL A 65 -8.88 -15.04 9.78
N GLY A 66 -7.80 -15.60 10.34
CA GLY A 66 -7.53 -17.04 10.41
C GLY A 66 -7.95 -17.69 11.72
#